data_AF-A0A2Z5FT46-F1
#
_entry.id   AF-A0A2Z5FT46-F1
#
_cell.length_a   1.000
_cell.length_b   1.000
_cell.length_c   1.000
_cell.angle_alpha   90.00
_cell.angle_beta   90.00
_cell.angle_gamma   90.00
#
_symmetry.space_group_name_H-M   'P 1'
#
loop_
_entity.id
_entity.type
_entity.pdbx_description
1 polymer ?
#
loop_
_entity_poly.entity_id
_entity_poly.type
_entity_poly.pdbx_seq_one_letter_code
_entity_poly.pdbx_strand_id
1 'polypeptide(L)'
;METEHQAVNHSAPCDVLCFNIFVRSEIQSSVVSQPSVKIHTEDARATLVALQNRNLTLDEALLIARMPGNQGVIRKLQEFRIASTSESFANALYENAHGARVTGIPEIAIGFDRVKPKSQELLSLLGEIEANPKTFQRAIEDRIRLITPEHADIHLEGYVVAAGDGGGYAFGGTDFFLNVGIADGLLVAKSTTIHELYHSVQGAYAADRAIKIDNTQGPVQIACANQERLFASLYEEGTARFVEDTALLSQSKSEAAFEILADFNDGARHVHNGITLLDMSINALGESTSLSFEDVYEVGFLGHGVLYGVGYVMARDIADSGGRQAIVDLLKEPSYMFILRYAELAKYGIDDAYPKLGSNTVAAARRLAAGCK
;
A
#
# COMPACT_ATOMS: atom_id res chain seq x y z
N MET A 1 8.04 -44.00 56.65
CA MET A 1 9.42 -43.51 56.47
C MET A 1 9.31 -42.18 55.75
N GLU A 2 8.79 -41.10 56.36
CA GLU A 2 9.18 -40.48 57.65
C GLU A 2 10.67 -40.16 57.73
N THR A 3 10.96 -38.85 57.67
CA THR A 3 12.00 -38.05 58.38
C THR A 3 11.93 -36.67 57.73
N GLU A 4 11.32 -35.60 58.26
CA GLU A 4 11.32 -35.01 59.61
C GLU A 4 12.73 -34.60 60.08
N HIS A 5 13.07 -33.31 59.93
CA HIS A 5 14.08 -32.63 60.74
C HIS A 5 13.68 -31.17 60.97
N GLN A 6 13.30 -30.90 62.23
CA GLN A 6 13.21 -29.59 62.88
C GLN A 6 14.51 -29.32 63.67
N ALA A 7 14.97 -28.07 63.68
CA ALA A 7 15.74 -27.43 64.77
C ALA A 7 15.65 -25.90 64.57
N VAL A 8 14.79 -25.18 65.30
CA VAL A 8 14.97 -24.49 66.61
C VAL A 8 15.98 -23.32 66.61
N ASN A 9 15.39 -22.12 66.61
CA ASN A 9 15.68 -20.84 67.29
C ASN A 9 17.09 -20.51 67.84
N HIS A 10 17.57 -19.30 67.46
CA HIS A 10 18.11 -18.33 68.41
C HIS A 10 17.71 -16.89 68.03
N SER A 11 17.31 -16.15 69.06
CA SER A 11 16.86 -14.76 69.11
C SER A 11 17.99 -13.74 69.20
N ALA A 12 17.83 -12.57 68.57
CA ALA A 12 18.31 -11.29 69.08
C ALA A 12 17.52 -10.12 68.44
N PRO A 13 17.15 -9.06 69.19
CA PRO A 13 16.43 -7.91 68.67
C PRO A 13 17.39 -6.80 68.25
N CYS A 14 17.16 -6.20 67.08
CA CYS A 14 17.74 -4.90 66.72
C CYS A 14 16.62 -3.99 66.23
N ASP A 15 16.24 -3.06 67.11
CA ASP A 15 15.55 -1.83 66.77
C ASP A 15 16.40 -1.02 65.77
N VAL A 16 15.91 -0.87 64.54
CA VAL A 16 16.40 0.15 63.61
C VAL A 16 15.17 0.78 62.94
N LEU A 17 14.98 2.07 63.25
CA LEU A 17 14.13 2.99 62.50
C LEU A 17 14.50 2.92 61.00
N CYS A 18 13.64 2.30 60.20
CA CYS A 18 13.65 2.48 58.74
C CYS A 18 12.50 3.43 58.36
N PHE A 19 12.88 4.65 57.99
CA PHE A 19 12.04 5.60 57.26
C PHE A 19 11.55 4.93 55.97
N ASN A 20 10.27 4.55 55.91
CA ASN A 20 9.60 4.19 54.66
C ASN A 20 9.39 5.47 53.83
N ILE A 21 10.39 5.85 53.06
CA ILE A 21 10.19 6.75 51.91
C ILE A 21 9.52 5.90 50.83
N PHE A 22 8.18 5.93 50.79
CA PHE A 22 7.41 5.50 49.63
C PHE A 22 7.70 6.50 48.50
N VAL A 23 8.74 6.26 47.71
CA VAL A 23 8.84 6.82 46.37
C VAL A 23 7.76 6.13 45.55
N ARG A 24 6.58 6.75 45.44
CA ARG A 24 5.65 6.44 44.34
C ARG A 24 6.37 6.84 43.05
N SER A 25 7.07 5.87 42.46
CA SER A 25 7.33 5.90 41.03
C SER A 25 5.95 5.87 40.35
N GLU A 26 5.45 7.05 39.99
CA GLU A 26 4.45 7.15 38.93
C GLU A 26 5.16 6.63 37.67
N ILE A 27 4.98 5.35 37.39
CA ILE A 27 5.19 4.82 36.05
C ILE A 27 4.11 5.51 35.21
N GLN A 28 4.43 6.68 34.66
CA GLN A 28 3.71 7.24 33.55
C GLN A 28 3.82 6.20 32.43
N SER A 29 2.80 5.37 32.29
CA SER A 29 2.62 4.54 31.11
C SER A 29 2.55 5.52 29.94
N SER A 30 3.65 5.69 29.23
CA SER A 30 3.67 6.43 27.97
C SER A 30 2.58 5.79 27.11
N VAL A 31 1.53 6.55 26.83
CA VAL A 31 0.47 6.11 25.92
C VAL A 31 1.17 5.83 24.60
N VAL A 32 1.24 4.56 24.24
CA VAL A 32 1.83 4.13 22.97
C VAL A 32 0.95 4.75 21.88
N SER A 33 1.47 5.71 21.12
CA SER A 33 0.78 6.23 19.94
C SER A 33 0.55 5.07 18.98
N GLN A 34 -0.68 4.93 18.51
CA GLN A 34 -1.08 3.88 17.57
C GLN A 34 -1.51 4.55 16.27
N PRO A 35 -1.25 3.94 15.10
CA PRO A 35 -1.79 4.44 13.85
C PRO A 35 -3.30 4.56 13.96
N SER A 36 -3.82 5.75 13.65
CA SER A 36 -5.26 5.97 13.60
C SER A 36 -5.69 6.03 12.14
N VAL A 37 -6.71 5.27 11.78
CA VAL A 37 -7.29 5.30 10.43
C VAL A 37 -8.66 5.97 10.52
N LYS A 38 -8.94 6.91 9.61
CA LYS A 38 -10.29 7.44 9.43
C LYS A 38 -10.72 7.19 7.99
N ILE A 39 -11.94 6.71 7.80
CA ILE A 39 -12.48 6.38 6.48
C ILE A 39 -13.73 7.24 6.24
N HIS A 40 -13.72 7.97 5.12
CA HIS A 40 -14.76 8.88 4.66
C HIS A 40 -15.46 8.25 3.45
N THR A 41 -16.79 8.16 3.50
CA THR A 41 -17.63 7.54 2.46
C THR A 41 -18.54 8.56 1.77
N GLU A 42 -18.52 9.81 2.24
CA GLU A 42 -19.42 10.88 1.83
C GLU A 42 -19.29 11.19 0.33
N ASP A 43 -18.06 11.21 -0.19
CA ASP A 43 -17.73 11.47 -1.59
C ASP A 43 -18.33 10.41 -2.53
N ALA A 44 -18.06 9.13 -2.28
CA ALA A 44 -18.67 8.03 -3.02
C ALA A 44 -20.20 8.07 -2.92
N ARG A 45 -20.75 8.30 -1.73
CA ARG A 45 -22.20 8.37 -1.52
C ARG A 45 -22.84 9.48 -2.34
N ALA A 46 -22.27 10.69 -2.30
CA ALA A 46 -22.76 11.83 -3.06
C ALA A 46 -22.74 11.56 -4.57
N THR A 47 -21.63 11.02 -5.08
CA THR A 47 -21.48 10.62 -6.49
C THR A 47 -22.51 9.57 -6.90
N LEU A 48 -22.69 8.50 -6.11
CA LEU A 48 -23.62 7.41 -6.42
C LEU A 48 -25.08 7.86 -6.42
N VAL A 49 -25.48 8.70 -5.46
CA VAL A 49 -26.82 9.30 -5.41
C VAL A 49 -27.05 10.22 -6.60
N ALA A 50 -26.05 11.04 -6.96
CA ALA A 50 -26.14 11.94 -8.09
C ALA A 50 -26.30 11.21 -9.43
N LEU A 51 -25.63 10.06 -9.63
CA LEU A 51 -25.78 9.22 -10.83
C LEU A 51 -27.23 8.69 -11.02
N GLN A 52 -28.03 8.64 -9.96
CA GLN A 52 -29.43 8.23 -10.00
C GLN A 52 -30.41 9.40 -10.13
N ASN A 53 -29.94 10.65 -9.96
CA ASN A 53 -30.79 11.84 -9.94
C ASN A 53 -30.92 12.47 -11.35
N ARG A 54 -32.04 12.19 -12.03
CA ARG A 54 -32.35 12.81 -13.35
C ARG A 54 -32.59 14.32 -13.32
N ASN A 55 -32.68 14.93 -12.14
CA ASN A 55 -32.83 16.37 -11.96
C ASN A 55 -31.51 17.02 -11.48
N LEU A 56 -30.39 16.28 -11.47
CA LEU A 56 -29.09 16.79 -11.05
C LEU A 56 -28.72 18.03 -11.87
N THR A 57 -28.43 19.14 -11.22
CA THR A 57 -27.93 20.33 -11.91
C THR A 57 -26.42 20.25 -12.12
N LEU A 58 -25.89 20.97 -13.10
CA LEU A 58 -24.45 21.04 -13.31
C LEU A 58 -23.72 21.67 -12.12
N ASP A 59 -24.34 22.65 -11.43
CA ASP A 59 -23.78 23.26 -10.23
C ASP A 59 -23.65 22.26 -9.07
N GLU A 60 -24.67 21.42 -8.86
CA GLU A 60 -24.60 20.31 -7.89
C GLU A 60 -23.51 19.30 -8.27
N ALA A 61 -23.42 18.93 -9.55
CA ALA A 61 -22.37 18.03 -10.03
C ALA A 61 -20.97 18.61 -9.81
N LEU A 62 -20.80 19.93 -9.95
CA LEU A 62 -19.53 20.63 -9.71
C LEU A 62 -19.18 20.70 -8.22
N LEU A 63 -20.16 20.83 -7.34
CA LEU A 63 -19.94 20.71 -5.89
C LEU A 63 -19.45 19.31 -5.52
N ILE A 64 -20.07 18.27 -6.09
CA ILE A 64 -19.64 16.88 -5.87
C ILE A 64 -18.23 16.65 -6.41
N ALA A 65 -17.92 17.13 -7.62
CA ALA A 65 -16.59 17.02 -8.22
C ALA A 65 -15.49 17.59 -7.32
N ARG A 66 -15.78 18.66 -6.57
CA ARG A 66 -14.84 19.37 -5.69
C ARG A 66 -14.64 18.71 -4.32
N MET A 67 -15.37 17.64 -4.01
CA MET A 67 -15.18 16.93 -2.75
C MET A 67 -13.80 16.24 -2.71
N PRO A 68 -13.15 16.11 -1.54
CA PRO A 68 -11.74 15.69 -1.43
C PRO A 68 -11.41 14.35 -2.10
N GLY A 69 -12.25 13.32 -1.92
CA GLY A 69 -12.14 12.03 -2.56
C GLY A 69 -12.19 12.13 -4.09
N ASN A 70 -13.13 12.91 -4.61
CA ASN A 70 -13.27 13.11 -6.05
C ASN A 70 -12.11 13.92 -6.66
N GLN A 71 -11.47 14.80 -5.89
CA GLN A 71 -10.20 15.44 -6.31
C GLN A 71 -9.05 14.42 -6.39
N GLY A 72 -9.06 13.38 -5.54
CA GLY A 72 -8.15 12.24 -5.66
C GLY A 72 -8.29 11.53 -7.01
N VAL A 73 -9.52 11.29 -7.47
CA VAL A 73 -9.78 10.68 -8.79
C VAL A 73 -9.19 11.54 -9.90
N ILE A 74 -9.47 12.85 -9.89
CA ILE A 74 -8.97 13.79 -10.90
C ILE A 74 -7.44 13.80 -10.91
N ARG A 75 -6.81 13.86 -9.73
CA ARG A 75 -5.35 13.80 -9.58
C ARG A 75 -4.81 12.50 -10.17
N LYS A 76 -5.44 11.35 -9.90
CA LYS A 76 -4.98 10.07 -10.42
C LYS A 76 -5.03 10.01 -11.95
N LEU A 77 -6.11 10.51 -12.56
CA LEU A 77 -6.22 10.60 -14.02
C LEU A 77 -5.14 11.50 -14.63
N GLN A 78 -4.74 12.57 -13.94
CA GLN A 78 -3.65 13.44 -14.37
C GLN A 78 -2.28 12.74 -14.34
N GLU A 79 -2.03 11.80 -13.41
CA GLU A 79 -0.83 10.96 -13.42
C GLU A 79 -0.76 10.09 -14.68
N PHE A 80 -1.91 9.64 -15.18
CA PHE A 80 -2.04 8.96 -16.46
C PHE A 80 -2.06 9.90 -17.68
N ARG A 81 -1.69 11.17 -17.49
CA ARG A 81 -1.65 12.22 -18.53
C ARG A 81 -3.02 12.48 -19.17
N ILE A 82 -4.10 12.18 -18.45
CA ILE A 82 -5.47 12.52 -18.84
C ILE A 82 -5.77 13.88 -18.21
N ALA A 83 -6.08 14.87 -19.04
CA ALA A 83 -6.34 16.26 -18.62
C ALA A 83 -7.72 16.42 -17.94
N SER A 84 -7.99 15.62 -16.91
CA SER A 84 -9.22 15.69 -16.12
C SER A 84 -9.21 16.92 -15.21
N THR A 85 -10.38 17.55 -15.08
CA THR A 85 -10.67 18.70 -14.21
C THR A 85 -12.00 18.48 -13.48
N SER A 86 -12.30 19.35 -12.52
CA SER A 86 -13.60 19.35 -11.83
C SER A 86 -14.76 19.54 -12.81
N GLU A 87 -14.58 20.33 -13.86
CA GLU A 87 -15.57 20.54 -14.91
C GLU A 87 -15.80 19.27 -15.72
N SER A 88 -14.73 18.56 -16.13
CA SER A 88 -14.89 17.28 -16.83
C SER A 88 -15.61 16.25 -15.95
N PHE A 89 -15.30 16.20 -14.64
CA PHE A 89 -15.99 15.34 -13.69
C PHE A 89 -17.47 15.69 -13.55
N ALA A 90 -17.78 16.97 -13.36
CA ALA A 90 -19.14 17.46 -13.25
C ALA A 90 -19.96 17.19 -14.52
N ASN A 91 -19.39 17.44 -15.70
CA ASN A 91 -20.02 17.15 -16.99
C ASN A 91 -20.28 15.65 -17.14
N ALA A 92 -19.29 14.80 -16.86
CA ALA A 92 -19.46 13.35 -16.93
C ALA A 92 -20.58 12.86 -16.01
N LEU A 93 -20.64 13.39 -14.78
CA LEU A 93 -21.66 13.05 -13.79
C LEU A 93 -23.06 13.51 -14.24
N TYR A 94 -23.16 14.76 -14.70
CA TYR A 94 -24.40 15.35 -15.21
C TYR A 94 -24.94 14.58 -16.42
N GLU A 95 -24.13 14.36 -17.45
CA GLU A 95 -24.55 13.65 -18.67
C GLU A 95 -24.99 12.22 -18.33
N ASN A 96 -24.22 11.50 -17.50
CA ASN A 96 -24.60 10.16 -17.05
C ASN A 96 -25.91 10.18 -16.28
N ALA A 97 -26.14 11.11 -15.34
CA ALA A 97 -27.38 11.19 -14.58
C ALA A 97 -28.62 11.37 -15.48
N HIS A 98 -28.48 12.11 -16.58
CA HIS A 98 -29.55 12.32 -17.59
C HIS A 98 -29.66 11.20 -18.63
N GLY A 99 -28.76 10.21 -18.60
CA GLY A 99 -28.72 9.12 -19.58
C GLY A 99 -28.20 9.55 -20.95
N ALA A 100 -27.48 10.67 -21.00
CA ALA A 100 -26.78 11.11 -22.20
C ALA A 100 -25.43 10.38 -22.34
N ARG A 101 -24.94 10.32 -23.58
CA ARG A 101 -23.67 9.66 -23.89
C ARG A 101 -22.51 10.61 -23.68
N VAL A 102 -21.57 10.21 -22.84
CA VAL A 102 -20.28 10.90 -22.68
C VAL A 102 -19.35 10.55 -23.85
N THR A 103 -18.69 11.55 -24.43
CA THR A 103 -17.83 11.38 -25.61
C THR A 103 -16.43 11.96 -25.46
N GLY A 104 -16.21 12.87 -24.51
CA GLY A 104 -14.89 13.45 -24.24
C GLY A 104 -13.98 12.45 -23.52
N ILE A 105 -12.71 12.40 -23.92
CA ILE A 105 -11.72 11.46 -23.35
C ILE A 105 -11.59 11.62 -21.82
N PRO A 106 -11.41 12.85 -21.27
CA PRO A 106 -11.34 13.02 -19.81
C PRO A 106 -12.61 12.55 -19.10
N GLU A 107 -13.77 12.82 -19.66
CA GLU A 107 -15.07 12.44 -19.09
C GLU A 107 -15.32 10.93 -19.15
N ILE A 108 -14.90 10.26 -20.24
CA ILE A 108 -14.97 8.79 -20.36
C ILE A 108 -14.08 8.13 -19.30
N ALA A 109 -12.87 8.66 -19.10
CA ALA A 109 -11.89 8.08 -18.17
C ALA A 109 -12.35 8.09 -16.70
N ILE A 110 -13.32 8.95 -16.35
CA ILE A 110 -13.93 8.98 -15.01
C ILE A 110 -14.77 7.71 -14.75
N GLY A 111 -15.25 7.02 -15.79
CA GLY A 111 -15.78 5.66 -15.68
C GLY A 111 -17.16 5.53 -15.04
N PHE A 112 -18.00 6.57 -15.08
CA PHE A 112 -19.36 6.51 -14.51
C PHE A 112 -20.31 5.56 -15.20
N ASP A 113 -20.06 5.23 -16.47
CA ASP A 113 -20.79 4.21 -17.22
C ASP A 113 -20.64 2.81 -16.60
N ARG A 114 -19.47 2.50 -16.04
CA ARG A 114 -19.20 1.26 -15.29
C ARG A 114 -19.86 1.25 -13.91
N VAL A 115 -19.97 2.42 -13.28
CA VAL A 115 -20.44 2.57 -11.89
C VAL A 115 -21.97 2.68 -11.82
N LYS A 116 -22.59 3.47 -12.70
CA LYS A 116 -24.02 3.77 -12.67
C LYS A 116 -24.94 2.54 -12.63
N PRO A 117 -24.70 1.47 -13.41
CA PRO A 117 -25.57 0.28 -13.39
C PRO A 117 -25.61 -0.42 -12.03
N LYS A 118 -24.56 -0.26 -11.22
CA LYS A 118 -24.40 -0.89 -9.90
C LYS A 118 -24.54 0.09 -8.73
N SER A 119 -25.02 1.31 -8.94
CA SER A 119 -25.08 2.34 -7.89
C SER A 119 -25.75 1.88 -6.60
N GLN A 120 -26.84 1.10 -6.70
CA GLN A 120 -27.56 0.65 -5.50
C GLN A 120 -26.80 -0.40 -4.70
N GLU A 121 -26.11 -1.32 -5.38
CA GLU A 121 -25.23 -2.30 -4.75
C GLU A 121 -24.07 -1.61 -4.04
N LEU A 122 -23.44 -0.64 -4.72
CA LEU A 122 -22.34 0.13 -4.15
C LEU A 122 -22.80 0.98 -2.95
N LEU A 123 -23.99 1.56 -2.99
CA LEU A 123 -24.57 2.25 -1.83
C LEU A 123 -24.80 1.31 -0.64
N SER A 124 -25.16 0.04 -0.89
CA SER A 124 -25.25 -1.00 0.14
C SER A 124 -23.87 -1.30 0.73
N LEU A 125 -22.85 -1.48 -0.12
CA LEU A 125 -21.47 -1.69 0.31
C LEU A 125 -20.95 -0.53 1.18
N LEU A 126 -21.23 0.73 0.82
CA LEU A 126 -20.88 1.88 1.67
C LEU A 126 -21.56 1.79 3.03
N GLY A 127 -22.84 1.39 3.06
CA GLY A 127 -23.56 1.15 4.31
C GLY A 127 -22.93 0.03 5.16
N GLU A 128 -22.42 -1.03 4.54
CA GLU A 128 -21.70 -2.10 5.24
C GLU A 128 -20.35 -1.64 5.81
N ILE A 129 -19.60 -0.81 5.07
CA ILE A 129 -18.33 -0.21 5.53
C ILE A 129 -18.60 0.65 6.77
N GLU A 130 -19.60 1.53 6.71
CA GLU A 130 -19.98 2.43 7.81
C GLU A 130 -20.54 1.71 9.03
N ALA A 131 -21.40 0.69 8.82
CA ALA A 131 -22.07 -0.02 9.90
C ALA A 131 -21.13 -0.96 10.68
N ASN A 132 -19.96 -1.30 10.10
CA ASN A 132 -19.07 -2.29 10.67
C ASN A 132 -17.64 -1.77 10.93
N PRO A 133 -17.47 -0.67 11.70
CA PRO A 133 -16.13 -0.12 11.97
C PRO A 133 -15.23 -1.14 12.68
N LYS A 134 -15.79 -2.09 13.44
CA LYS A 134 -15.02 -3.15 14.11
C LYS A 134 -14.49 -4.21 13.15
N THR A 135 -15.19 -4.55 12.08
CA THR A 135 -14.75 -5.64 11.17
C THR A 135 -14.09 -5.11 9.91
N PHE A 136 -14.35 -3.85 9.55
CA PHE A 136 -13.68 -3.15 8.46
C PHE A 136 -12.50 -2.35 9.00
N GLN A 137 -12.74 -1.17 9.57
CA GLN A 137 -11.69 -0.23 9.99
C GLN A 137 -10.73 -0.85 11.02
N ARG A 138 -11.23 -1.47 12.09
CA ARG A 138 -10.34 -2.06 13.10
C ARG A 138 -9.54 -3.24 12.57
N ALA A 139 -10.08 -4.04 11.65
CA ALA A 139 -9.31 -5.11 11.02
C ALA A 139 -8.16 -4.56 10.16
N ILE A 140 -8.41 -3.43 9.48
CA ILE A 140 -7.39 -2.68 8.74
C ILE A 140 -6.32 -2.14 9.71
N GLU A 141 -6.73 -1.43 10.76
CA GLU A 141 -5.83 -0.91 11.80
C GLU A 141 -4.99 -2.03 12.44
N ASP A 142 -5.62 -3.13 12.82
CA ASP A 142 -4.95 -4.28 13.42
C ASP A 142 -3.94 -4.90 12.45
N ARG A 143 -4.22 -4.94 11.14
CA ARG A 143 -3.28 -5.45 10.14
C ARG A 143 -2.10 -4.51 9.92
N ILE A 144 -2.35 -3.21 9.73
CA ILE A 144 -1.31 -2.18 9.53
C ILE A 144 -0.39 -2.06 10.74
N ARG A 145 -0.93 -2.21 11.94
CA ARG A 145 -0.13 -2.20 13.18
C ARG A 145 0.96 -3.25 13.21
N LEU A 146 0.77 -4.40 12.54
CA LEU A 146 1.74 -5.51 12.54
C LEU A 146 3.03 -5.18 11.77
N ILE A 147 3.02 -4.09 11.02
CA ILE A 147 4.01 -3.70 10.00
C ILE A 147 4.29 -2.19 10.06
N THR A 148 3.89 -1.55 11.15
CA THR A 148 4.20 -0.15 11.45
C THR A 148 5.03 -0.14 12.75
N PRO A 149 6.06 0.71 12.87
CA PRO A 149 6.85 0.79 14.11
C PRO A 149 5.97 1.07 15.33
N GLU A 150 6.28 0.44 16.48
CA GLU A 150 5.46 0.47 17.71
C GLU A 150 5.20 1.88 18.29
N HIS A 151 5.93 2.90 17.84
CA HIS A 151 5.81 4.29 18.30
C HIS A 151 5.57 5.28 17.15
N ALA A 152 5.11 4.78 16.00
CA ALA A 152 4.79 5.64 14.88
C ALA A 152 3.55 6.48 15.19
N ASP A 153 3.70 7.80 15.16
CA ASP A 153 2.58 8.73 15.22
C ASP A 153 2.10 9.03 13.79
N ILE A 154 1.31 8.11 13.24
CA ILE A 154 0.81 8.19 11.86
C ILE A 154 -0.71 8.31 11.90
N HIS A 155 -1.21 9.42 11.37
CA HIS A 155 -2.62 9.64 11.14
C HIS A 155 -2.92 9.40 9.67
N LEU A 156 -3.79 8.43 9.39
CA LEU A 156 -4.11 7.99 8.05
C LEU A 156 -5.57 8.33 7.72
N GLU A 157 -5.78 8.94 6.57
CA GLU A 157 -7.10 9.39 6.09
C GLU A 157 -7.45 8.66 4.79
N GLY A 158 -8.63 8.06 4.76
CA GLY A 158 -9.10 7.25 3.66
C GLY A 158 -10.35 7.81 3.03
N TYR A 159 -10.34 8.00 1.72
CA TYR A 159 -11.50 8.50 0.98
C TYR A 159 -12.05 7.41 0.08
N VAL A 160 -13.30 7.01 0.31
CA VAL A 160 -13.99 6.10 -0.59
C VAL A 160 -14.58 6.89 -1.75
N VAL A 161 -14.29 6.45 -2.96
CA VAL A 161 -14.70 7.07 -4.23
C VAL A 161 -15.46 6.07 -5.09
N ALA A 162 -16.30 6.57 -5.99
CA ALA A 162 -17.07 5.76 -6.92
C ALA A 162 -16.83 6.22 -8.37
N ALA A 163 -15.56 6.43 -8.71
CA ALA A 163 -15.12 6.91 -10.01
C ALA A 163 -13.61 6.65 -10.21
N GLY A 164 -13.14 6.82 -11.44
CA GLY A 164 -11.74 6.65 -11.80
C GLY A 164 -11.39 5.23 -12.20
N ASP A 165 -10.08 4.98 -12.29
CA ASP A 165 -9.51 3.69 -12.68
C ASP A 165 -8.69 3.09 -11.52
N GLY A 166 -8.57 1.76 -11.51
CA GLY A 166 -7.89 1.01 -10.44
C GLY A 166 -8.73 0.78 -9.19
N GLY A 167 -8.28 -0.16 -8.34
CA GLY A 167 -8.95 -0.53 -7.07
C GLY A 167 -8.78 0.51 -5.97
N GLY A 168 -7.65 1.21 -5.96
CA GLY A 168 -7.35 2.29 -5.03
C GLY A 168 -6.07 3.00 -5.44
N TYR A 169 -5.70 4.04 -4.70
CA TYR A 169 -4.46 4.78 -4.93
C TYR A 169 -4.01 5.56 -3.69
N ALA A 170 -2.71 5.76 -3.58
CA ALA A 170 -2.06 6.68 -2.64
C ALA A 170 -1.07 7.58 -3.39
N PHE A 171 -0.74 8.75 -2.82
CA PHE A 171 0.08 9.76 -3.48
C PHE A 171 1.36 10.14 -2.70
N GLY A 172 1.92 9.17 -1.99
CA GLY A 172 3.12 9.35 -1.16
C GLY A 172 2.90 10.15 0.14
N GLY A 173 1.66 10.58 0.41
CA GLY A 173 1.24 11.18 1.68
C GLY A 173 0.53 10.16 2.57
N THR A 174 -0.10 10.65 3.64
CA THR A 174 -0.88 9.83 4.59
C THR A 174 -2.33 9.56 4.15
N ASP A 175 -2.70 10.08 2.98
CA ASP A 175 -4.03 9.90 2.41
C ASP A 175 -4.05 8.70 1.47
N PHE A 176 -5.14 7.94 1.48
CA PHE A 176 -5.43 6.88 0.51
C PHE A 176 -6.85 7.01 -0.03
N PHE A 177 -7.09 6.38 -1.18
CA PHE A 177 -8.36 6.42 -1.86
C PHE A 177 -8.78 5.01 -2.26
N LEU A 178 -10.01 4.63 -1.93
CA LEU A 178 -10.59 3.33 -2.27
C LEU A 178 -11.66 3.51 -3.35
N ASN A 179 -11.50 2.88 -4.51
CA ASN A 179 -12.50 2.93 -5.57
C ASN A 179 -13.46 1.75 -5.46
N VAL A 180 -14.65 1.98 -4.89
CA VAL A 180 -15.71 0.94 -4.81
C VAL A 180 -16.32 0.61 -6.17
N GLY A 181 -16.03 1.41 -7.21
CA GLY A 181 -16.33 1.06 -8.60
C GLY A 181 -15.55 -0.17 -9.09
N ILE A 182 -14.46 -0.55 -8.43
CA ILE A 182 -13.66 -1.75 -8.74
C ILE A 182 -13.70 -2.73 -7.56
N ALA A 183 -13.51 -2.23 -6.33
CA ALA A 183 -13.64 -3.02 -5.11
C ALA A 183 -15.11 -3.22 -4.72
N ASP A 184 -15.78 -4.10 -5.45
CA ASP A 184 -17.23 -4.31 -5.45
C ASP A 184 -17.81 -5.11 -4.27
N GLY A 185 -16.98 -5.55 -3.32
CA GLY A 185 -17.42 -6.31 -2.15
C GLY A 185 -16.60 -6.01 -0.90
N LEU A 186 -17.18 -6.25 0.28
CA LEU A 186 -16.58 -5.85 1.57
C LEU A 186 -15.17 -6.43 1.80
N LEU A 187 -14.94 -7.68 1.40
CA LEU A 187 -13.62 -8.30 1.55
C LEU A 187 -12.59 -7.75 0.56
N VAL A 188 -13.00 -7.45 -0.68
CA VAL A 188 -12.13 -6.80 -1.68
C VAL A 188 -11.80 -5.39 -1.22
N ALA A 189 -12.81 -4.61 -0.86
CA ALA A 189 -12.66 -3.27 -0.30
C ALA A 189 -11.69 -3.25 0.88
N LYS A 190 -11.79 -4.22 1.80
CA LYS A 190 -10.87 -4.34 2.93
C LYS A 190 -9.44 -4.69 2.50
N SER A 191 -9.28 -5.67 1.60
CA SER A 191 -7.97 -6.09 1.07
C SER A 191 -7.26 -4.95 0.37
N THR A 192 -7.95 -4.29 -0.57
CA THR A 192 -7.46 -3.12 -1.29
C THR A 192 -7.15 -1.97 -0.35
N THR A 193 -8.01 -1.70 0.65
CA THR A 193 -7.72 -0.67 1.65
C THR A 193 -6.43 -0.96 2.41
N ILE A 194 -6.17 -2.22 2.80
CA ILE A 194 -4.92 -2.60 3.48
C ILE A 194 -3.70 -2.33 2.58
N HIS A 195 -3.79 -2.69 1.29
CA HIS A 195 -2.73 -2.43 0.31
C HIS A 195 -2.44 -0.93 0.19
N GLU A 196 -3.45 -0.12 -0.13
CA GLU A 196 -3.27 1.32 -0.34
C GLU A 196 -2.85 2.07 0.93
N LEU A 197 -3.42 1.69 2.07
CA LEU A 197 -3.07 2.28 3.35
C LEU A 197 -1.62 2.00 3.73
N TYR A 198 -1.07 0.85 3.31
CA TYR A 198 0.34 0.57 3.53
C TYR A 198 1.25 1.45 2.67
N HIS A 199 0.83 1.85 1.46
CA HIS A 199 1.54 2.90 0.72
C HIS A 199 1.56 4.23 1.47
N SER A 200 0.50 4.58 2.20
CA SER A 200 0.52 5.75 3.07
C SER A 200 1.50 5.62 4.25
N VAL A 201 1.64 4.43 4.84
CA VAL A 201 2.67 4.13 5.84
C VAL A 201 4.06 4.25 5.23
N GLN A 202 4.30 3.68 4.05
CA GLN A 202 5.56 3.83 3.31
C GLN A 202 5.85 5.31 3.02
N GLY A 203 4.84 6.09 2.63
CA GLY A 203 4.95 7.54 2.37
C GLY A 203 5.43 8.32 3.60
N ALA A 204 4.96 7.97 4.80
CA ALA A 204 5.39 8.59 6.05
C ALA A 204 6.90 8.47 6.32
N TYR A 205 7.56 7.46 5.75
CA TYR A 205 9.01 7.23 5.87
C TYR A 205 9.79 7.48 4.56
N ALA A 206 9.16 8.04 3.52
CA ALA A 206 9.80 8.23 2.21
C ALA A 206 11.07 9.10 2.30
N ALA A 207 11.08 10.09 3.21
CA ALA A 207 12.25 10.95 3.45
C ALA A 207 13.43 10.17 4.07
N ASP A 208 13.15 9.19 4.94
CA ASP A 208 14.20 8.36 5.55
C ASP A 208 14.87 7.45 4.50
N ARG A 209 14.11 6.99 3.49
CA ARG A 209 14.61 6.14 2.40
C ARG A 209 15.35 6.89 1.29
N ALA A 210 15.28 8.23 1.28
CA ALA A 210 15.80 9.03 0.18
C ALA A 210 17.32 8.85 0.01
N ILE A 211 17.73 8.31 -1.14
CA ILE A 211 19.15 8.21 -1.48
C ILE A 211 19.71 9.55 -1.95
N LYS A 212 20.97 9.82 -1.62
CA LYS A 212 21.70 10.97 -2.12
C LYS A 212 22.57 10.54 -3.29
N ILE A 213 22.15 10.89 -4.51
CA ILE A 213 22.97 10.73 -5.72
C ILE A 213 23.65 12.08 -6.00
N ASP A 214 24.97 12.12 -5.86
CA ASP A 214 25.77 13.31 -6.17
C ASP A 214 25.73 13.60 -7.69
N ASN A 215 25.40 14.84 -8.07
CA ASN A 215 25.39 15.32 -9.46
C ASN A 215 24.50 14.49 -10.42
N THR A 216 23.19 14.70 -10.35
CA THR A 216 22.15 13.99 -11.12
C THR A 216 22.15 14.23 -12.64
N GLN A 217 23.16 14.91 -13.19
CA GLN A 217 23.20 15.27 -14.62
C GLN A 217 24.07 14.35 -15.49
N GLY A 218 24.87 13.46 -14.89
CA GLY A 218 25.67 12.50 -15.66
C GLY A 218 24.83 11.29 -16.10
N PRO A 219 25.12 10.66 -17.26
CA PRO A 219 24.38 9.48 -17.74
C PRO A 219 24.35 8.33 -16.73
N VAL A 220 25.45 8.11 -16.00
CA VAL A 220 25.55 7.09 -14.95
C VAL A 220 24.61 7.41 -13.78
N GLN A 221 24.55 8.67 -13.36
CA GLN A 221 23.70 9.10 -12.25
C GLN A 221 22.21 9.05 -12.63
N ILE A 222 21.87 9.39 -13.88
CA ILE A 222 20.50 9.24 -14.41
C ILE A 222 20.09 7.78 -14.43
N ALA A 223 20.95 6.89 -14.95
CA ALA A 223 20.70 5.44 -14.95
C ALA A 223 20.49 4.90 -13.53
N CYS A 224 21.35 5.31 -12.59
CA CYS A 224 21.22 4.97 -11.18
C CYS A 224 19.91 5.45 -10.57
N ALA A 225 19.51 6.70 -10.84
CA ALA A 225 18.26 7.25 -10.33
C ALA A 225 17.05 6.48 -10.86
N ASN A 226 17.05 6.10 -12.14
CA ASN A 226 15.98 5.29 -12.73
C ASN A 226 15.96 3.85 -12.18
N GLN A 227 17.12 3.25 -11.93
CA GLN A 227 17.21 1.94 -11.27
C GLN A 227 16.70 1.99 -9.84
N GLU A 228 17.02 3.03 -9.07
CA GLU A 228 16.44 3.23 -7.74
C GLU A 228 14.92 3.39 -7.81
N ARG A 229 14.40 4.18 -8.77
CA ARG A 229 12.94 4.31 -8.96
C ARG A 229 12.29 2.94 -9.21
N LEU A 230 12.93 2.07 -9.99
CA LEU A 230 12.43 0.72 -10.25
C LEU A 230 12.47 -0.16 -8.98
N PHE A 231 13.53 -0.05 -8.18
CA PHE A 231 13.60 -0.74 -6.88
C PHE A 231 12.60 -0.21 -5.88
N ALA A 232 12.35 1.11 -5.86
CA ALA A 232 11.30 1.73 -5.05
C ALA A 232 9.93 1.16 -5.42
N SER A 233 9.56 1.13 -6.71
CA SER A 233 8.30 0.52 -7.15
C SER A 233 8.20 -0.97 -6.78
N LEU A 234 9.28 -1.73 -6.95
CA LEU A 234 9.30 -3.16 -6.59
C LEU A 234 9.13 -3.39 -5.08
N TYR A 235 9.81 -2.58 -4.27
CA TYR A 235 9.69 -2.60 -2.81
C TYR A 235 8.29 -2.17 -2.36
N GLU A 236 7.80 -1.04 -2.86
CA GLU A 236 6.54 -0.44 -2.43
C GLU A 236 5.37 -1.35 -2.74
N GLU A 237 5.24 -1.80 -3.99
CA GLU A 237 4.18 -2.71 -4.42
C GLU A 237 4.35 -4.11 -3.83
N GLY A 238 5.58 -4.64 -3.80
CA GLY A 238 5.85 -5.98 -3.28
C GLY A 238 5.52 -6.12 -1.80
N THR A 239 5.93 -5.14 -0.99
CA THR A 239 5.62 -5.16 0.45
C THR A 239 4.16 -4.79 0.71
N ALA A 240 3.53 -3.89 -0.04
CA ALA A 240 2.09 -3.65 0.04
C ALA A 240 1.28 -4.91 -0.27
N ARG A 241 1.68 -5.67 -1.30
CA ARG A 241 1.03 -6.94 -1.66
C ARG A 241 1.25 -8.05 -0.64
N PHE A 242 2.38 -8.06 0.07
CA PHE A 242 2.60 -8.98 1.20
C PHE A 242 1.73 -8.62 2.41
N VAL A 243 1.58 -7.33 2.64
CA VAL A 243 0.77 -6.76 3.71
C VAL A 243 -0.71 -6.99 3.46
N GLU A 244 -1.13 -6.89 2.21
CA GLU A 244 -2.44 -7.32 1.76
C GLU A 244 -2.68 -8.78 2.19
N ASP A 245 -3.75 -9.00 2.95
CA ASP A 245 -4.12 -10.33 3.42
C ASP A 245 -4.94 -11.03 2.33
N THR A 246 -4.29 -11.36 1.21
CA THR A 246 -4.92 -11.95 0.01
C THR A 246 -5.62 -13.28 0.32
N ALA A 247 -5.24 -13.97 1.40
CA ALA A 247 -5.95 -15.16 1.87
C ALA A 247 -7.42 -14.88 2.21
N LEU A 248 -7.76 -13.65 2.62
CA LEU A 248 -9.15 -13.24 2.87
C LEU A 248 -9.99 -13.20 1.59
N LEU A 249 -9.38 -12.93 0.44
CA LEU A 249 -10.10 -12.86 -0.83
C LEU A 249 -10.70 -14.21 -1.21
N SER A 250 -10.11 -15.33 -0.76
CA SER A 250 -10.63 -16.68 -1.02
C SER A 250 -12.00 -16.94 -0.37
N GLN A 251 -12.38 -16.11 0.61
CA GLN A 251 -13.67 -16.15 1.29
C GLN A 251 -14.69 -15.23 0.63
N SER A 252 -14.26 -14.38 -0.30
CA SER A 252 -15.14 -13.51 -1.09
C SER A 252 -15.88 -14.32 -2.15
N LYS A 253 -17.03 -13.78 -2.55
CA LYS A 253 -17.83 -14.29 -3.67
C LYS A 253 -17.87 -13.33 -4.86
N SER A 254 -17.19 -12.19 -4.77
CA SER A 254 -17.19 -11.21 -5.85
C SER A 254 -16.23 -11.60 -6.97
N GLU A 255 -16.58 -11.23 -8.20
CA GLU A 255 -15.78 -11.49 -9.39
C GLU A 255 -14.40 -10.85 -9.28
N ALA A 256 -14.34 -9.60 -8.82
CA ALA A 256 -13.09 -8.88 -8.59
C ALA A 256 -12.15 -9.64 -7.63
N ALA A 257 -12.67 -10.31 -6.59
CA ALA A 257 -11.82 -11.09 -5.69
C ALA A 257 -11.18 -12.29 -6.38
N PHE A 258 -11.93 -12.97 -7.26
CA PHE A 258 -11.42 -14.11 -8.02
C PHE A 258 -10.37 -13.68 -9.04
N GLU A 259 -10.58 -12.56 -9.73
CA GLU A 259 -9.60 -11.99 -10.65
C GLU A 259 -8.30 -11.61 -9.92
N ILE A 260 -8.40 -10.85 -8.82
CA ILE A 260 -7.24 -10.43 -8.02
C ILE A 260 -6.46 -11.66 -7.49
N LEU A 261 -7.15 -12.72 -7.10
CA LEU A 261 -6.51 -13.97 -6.68
C LEU A 261 -5.86 -14.71 -7.85
N ALA A 262 -6.51 -14.76 -9.01
CA ALA A 262 -5.99 -15.43 -10.19
C ALA A 262 -4.69 -14.76 -10.65
N ASP A 263 -4.71 -13.43 -10.80
CA ASP A 263 -3.54 -12.64 -11.22
C ASP A 263 -2.38 -12.79 -10.24
N PHE A 264 -2.67 -12.73 -8.94
CA PHE A 264 -1.68 -12.91 -7.90
C PHE A 264 -1.03 -14.30 -7.92
N ASN A 265 -1.86 -15.35 -8.00
CA ASN A 265 -1.37 -16.72 -8.04
C ASN A 265 -0.57 -16.98 -9.32
N ASP A 266 -0.98 -16.42 -10.45
CA ASP A 266 -0.25 -16.54 -11.70
C ASP A 266 1.12 -15.85 -11.62
N GLY A 267 1.17 -14.61 -11.13
CA GLY A 267 2.41 -13.86 -10.94
C GLY A 267 3.39 -14.57 -10.00
N ALA A 268 2.90 -15.12 -8.88
CA ALA A 268 3.72 -15.89 -7.95
C ALA A 268 4.21 -17.21 -8.55
N ARG A 269 3.36 -17.91 -9.32
CA ARG A 269 3.71 -19.17 -10.00
C ARG A 269 4.75 -18.96 -11.09
N HIS A 270 4.71 -17.83 -11.80
CA HIS A 270 5.61 -17.50 -12.90
C HIS A 270 6.71 -16.50 -12.50
N VAL A 271 7.10 -16.48 -11.22
CA VAL A 271 8.08 -15.53 -10.66
C VAL A 271 9.40 -15.49 -11.43
N HIS A 272 9.87 -16.60 -12.01
CA HIS A 272 11.09 -16.63 -12.82
C HIS A 272 11.00 -15.78 -14.10
N ASN A 273 9.82 -15.71 -14.73
CA ASN A 273 9.60 -14.83 -15.88
C ASN A 273 9.68 -13.36 -15.43
N GLY A 274 9.10 -13.05 -14.28
CA GLY A 274 9.19 -11.72 -13.67
C GLY A 274 10.62 -11.33 -13.28
N ILE A 275 11.41 -12.25 -12.73
CA ILE A 275 12.82 -12.00 -12.40
C ILE A 275 13.64 -11.75 -13.66
N THR A 276 13.39 -12.50 -14.73
CA THR A 276 14.04 -12.28 -16.02
C THR A 276 13.69 -10.90 -16.57
N LEU A 277 12.40 -10.52 -16.52
CA LEU A 277 11.94 -9.20 -16.92
C LEU A 277 12.59 -8.09 -16.08
N LEU A 278 12.63 -8.24 -14.75
CA LEU A 278 13.28 -7.30 -13.84
C LEU A 278 14.76 -7.08 -14.21
N ASP A 279 15.50 -8.15 -14.48
CA ASP A 279 16.92 -8.05 -14.84
C ASP A 279 17.13 -7.36 -16.20
N MET A 280 16.27 -7.65 -17.18
CA MET A 280 16.26 -6.97 -18.47
C MET A 280 15.90 -5.48 -18.31
N SER A 281 14.92 -5.15 -17.47
CA SER A 281 14.53 -3.77 -17.16
C SER A 281 15.67 -2.99 -16.51
N ILE A 282 16.37 -3.58 -15.53
CA ILE A 282 17.54 -2.96 -14.91
C ILE A 282 18.65 -2.71 -15.93
N ASN A 283 18.90 -3.67 -16.81
CA ASN A 283 19.89 -3.49 -17.87
C ASN A 283 19.47 -2.36 -18.84
N ALA A 284 18.22 -2.37 -19.30
CA ALA A 284 17.69 -1.36 -20.23
C ALA A 284 17.75 0.07 -19.67
N LEU A 285 17.60 0.24 -18.35
CA LEU A 285 17.77 1.54 -17.68
C LEU A 285 19.24 1.97 -17.54
N GLY A 286 20.18 1.04 -17.67
CA GLY A 286 21.63 1.25 -17.55
C GLY A 286 22.37 1.55 -18.86
N GLU A 287 21.72 1.38 -20.01
CA GLU A 287 22.35 1.53 -21.33
C GLU A 287 22.56 3.01 -21.72
N SER A 288 23.49 3.25 -22.66
CA SER A 288 23.77 4.61 -23.17
C SER A 288 22.58 5.25 -23.91
N THR A 289 21.71 4.41 -24.47
CA THR A 289 20.41 4.80 -25.04
C THR A 289 19.33 4.12 -24.21
N SER A 290 19.20 4.53 -22.95
CA SER A 290 18.29 3.91 -21.99
C SER A 290 16.82 4.10 -22.40
N LEU A 291 16.00 3.10 -22.13
CA LEU A 291 14.54 3.30 -22.11
C LEU A 291 14.17 4.30 -21.01
N SER A 292 13.04 4.99 -21.17
CA SER A 292 12.51 5.81 -20.08
C SER A 292 12.07 4.92 -18.93
N PHE A 293 12.09 5.46 -17.70
CA PHE A 293 11.52 4.75 -16.56
C PHE A 293 10.04 4.44 -16.80
N GLU A 294 9.32 5.38 -17.40
CA GLU A 294 7.89 5.27 -17.65
C GLU A 294 7.56 4.09 -18.57
N ASP A 295 8.33 3.87 -19.64
CA ASP A 295 8.14 2.71 -20.52
C ASP A 295 8.42 1.38 -19.79
N VAL A 296 9.47 1.35 -18.96
CA VAL A 296 9.82 0.17 -18.16
C VAL A 296 8.75 -0.12 -17.11
N TYR A 297 8.23 0.93 -16.46
CA TYR A 297 7.18 0.84 -15.46
C TYR A 297 5.87 0.34 -16.07
N GLU A 298 5.49 0.84 -17.25
CA GLU A 298 4.28 0.43 -17.96
C GLU A 298 4.30 -1.08 -18.24
N VAL A 299 5.41 -1.61 -18.75
CA VAL A 299 5.55 -3.05 -19.03
C VAL A 299 5.58 -3.89 -17.75
N GLY A 300 6.28 -3.43 -16.71
CA GLY A 300 6.51 -4.19 -15.50
C GLY A 300 5.33 -4.23 -14.51
N PHE A 301 4.62 -3.10 -14.37
CA PHE A 301 3.60 -2.90 -13.35
C PHE A 301 2.20 -2.66 -13.93
N LEU A 302 2.05 -1.89 -15.02
CA LEU A 302 0.71 -1.54 -15.55
C LEU A 302 0.14 -2.58 -16.52
N GLY A 303 0.98 -3.40 -17.16
CA GLY A 303 0.55 -4.48 -18.03
C GLY A 303 -0.07 -5.64 -17.25
N HIS A 304 0.63 -6.77 -17.17
CA HIS A 304 0.16 -7.94 -16.41
C HIS A 304 0.56 -7.91 -14.92
N GLY A 305 1.04 -6.76 -14.41
CA GLY A 305 1.48 -6.65 -13.02
C GLY A 305 2.60 -7.63 -12.64
N VAL A 306 3.42 -8.07 -13.60
CA VAL A 306 4.38 -9.18 -13.40
C VAL A 306 5.35 -8.90 -12.26
N LEU A 307 5.81 -7.64 -12.12
CA LEU A 307 6.76 -7.26 -11.07
C LEU A 307 6.13 -7.21 -9.67
N TYR A 308 4.79 -7.12 -9.54
CA TYR A 308 4.11 -7.28 -8.24
C TYR A 308 4.37 -8.66 -7.65
N GLY A 309 4.31 -9.70 -8.48
CA GLY A 309 4.57 -11.08 -8.05
C GLY A 309 6.00 -11.27 -7.55
N VAL A 310 6.98 -10.67 -8.23
CA VAL A 310 8.40 -10.69 -7.81
C VAL A 310 8.58 -9.99 -6.47
N GLY A 311 8.06 -8.76 -6.34
CA GLY A 311 8.15 -8.00 -5.09
C GLY A 311 7.47 -8.72 -3.93
N TYR A 312 6.30 -9.32 -4.16
CA TYR A 312 5.60 -10.11 -3.15
C TYR A 312 6.43 -11.31 -2.66
N VAL A 313 7.00 -12.10 -3.58
CA VAL A 313 7.82 -13.27 -3.23
C VAL A 313 9.03 -12.83 -2.40
N MET A 314 9.70 -11.75 -2.80
CA MET A 314 10.81 -11.19 -2.04
C MET A 314 10.41 -10.74 -0.64
N ALA A 315 9.29 -10.02 -0.51
CA ALA A 315 8.78 -9.56 0.78
C ALA A 315 8.39 -10.73 1.69
N ARG A 316 7.69 -11.73 1.16
CA ARG A 316 7.35 -12.97 1.88
C ARG A 316 8.60 -13.65 2.41
N ASP A 317 9.62 -13.86 1.58
CA ASP A 317 10.82 -14.61 1.98
C ASP A 317 11.68 -13.85 3.00
N ILE A 318 11.74 -12.52 2.89
CA ILE A 318 12.35 -11.66 3.93
C ILE A 318 11.60 -11.80 5.26
N ALA A 319 10.27 -11.75 5.22
CA ALA A 319 9.44 -11.90 6.41
C ALA A 319 9.51 -13.32 7.01
N ASP A 320 9.60 -14.37 6.18
CA ASP A 320 9.75 -15.75 6.64
C ASP A 320 11.09 -15.98 7.35
N SER A 321 12.15 -15.29 6.93
CA SER A 321 13.47 -15.41 7.55
C SER A 321 13.67 -14.52 8.78
N GLY A 322 13.11 -13.30 8.77
CA GLY A 322 13.37 -12.27 9.79
C GLY A 322 12.15 -11.85 10.60
N GLY A 323 11.00 -12.48 10.38
CA GLY A 323 9.72 -12.04 10.93
C GLY A 323 9.23 -10.73 10.32
N ARG A 324 8.06 -10.26 10.78
CA ARG A 324 7.46 -8.99 10.31
C ARG A 324 8.36 -7.78 10.55
N GLN A 325 9.18 -7.82 11.60
CA GLN A 325 10.13 -6.74 11.89
C GLN A 325 11.10 -6.50 10.72
N ALA A 326 11.47 -7.54 9.95
CA ALA A 326 12.32 -7.37 8.78
C ALA A 326 11.67 -6.54 7.66
N ILE A 327 10.34 -6.50 7.59
CA ILE A 327 9.58 -5.61 6.70
C ILE A 327 9.48 -4.20 7.28
N VAL A 328 9.25 -4.09 8.59
CA VAL A 328 9.22 -2.79 9.30
C VAL A 328 10.54 -2.05 9.17
N ASP A 329 11.66 -2.75 9.32
CA ASP A 329 13.00 -2.15 9.22
C ASP A 329 13.23 -1.51 7.84
N LEU A 330 12.67 -2.08 6.77
CA LEU A 330 12.82 -1.57 5.41
C LEU A 330 12.12 -0.21 5.19
N LEU A 331 11.17 0.17 6.05
CA LEU A 331 10.49 1.47 5.94
C LEU A 331 11.47 2.65 5.96
N LYS A 332 12.61 2.50 6.65
CA LYS A 332 13.63 3.54 6.83
C LYS A 332 14.92 3.29 6.03
N GLU A 333 14.97 2.22 5.26
CA GLU A 333 16.14 1.86 4.46
C GLU A 333 15.92 2.25 2.99
N PRO A 334 16.97 2.65 2.26
CA PRO A 334 16.89 2.84 0.81
C PRO A 334 16.30 1.62 0.10
N SER A 335 15.58 1.83 -1.01
CA SER A 335 14.83 0.75 -1.67
C SER A 335 15.75 -0.35 -2.22
N TYR A 336 16.99 -0.04 -2.60
CA TYR A 336 17.98 -1.08 -2.97
C TYR A 336 18.28 -2.08 -1.83
N MET A 337 18.06 -1.72 -0.56
CA MET A 337 18.23 -2.63 0.58
C MET A 337 17.21 -3.77 0.56
N PHE A 338 16.03 -3.57 -0.04
CA PHE A 338 15.08 -4.65 -0.28
C PHE A 338 15.69 -5.76 -1.15
N ILE A 339 16.41 -5.36 -2.21
CA ILE A 339 17.11 -6.26 -3.12
C ILE A 339 18.26 -6.97 -2.41
N LEU A 340 19.10 -6.22 -1.68
CA LEU A 340 20.26 -6.77 -0.99
C LEU A 340 19.86 -7.72 0.14
N ARG A 341 18.87 -7.35 0.95
CA ARG A 341 18.36 -8.19 2.05
C ARG A 341 17.79 -9.50 1.53
N TYR A 342 17.07 -9.50 0.39
CA TYR A 342 16.61 -10.73 -0.26
C TYR A 342 17.78 -11.60 -0.75
N ALA A 343 18.79 -10.99 -1.38
CA ALA A 343 19.95 -11.70 -1.90
C ALA A 343 20.89 -12.26 -0.81
N GLU A 344 20.73 -11.81 0.44
CA GLU A 344 21.48 -12.27 1.62
C GLU A 344 20.78 -13.36 2.42
N LEU A 345 19.53 -13.73 2.06
CA LEU A 345 18.80 -14.80 2.73
C LEU A 345 19.55 -16.12 2.61
N ALA A 346 19.56 -16.90 3.70
CA ALA A 346 20.23 -18.21 3.71
C ALA A 346 19.68 -19.20 2.65
N LYS A 347 18.41 -19.02 2.24
CA LYS A 347 17.75 -19.85 1.23
C LYS A 347 17.85 -19.31 -0.20
N TYR A 348 18.46 -18.13 -0.39
CA TYR A 348 18.53 -17.45 -1.68
C TYR A 348 19.15 -18.32 -2.77
N GLY A 349 18.38 -18.59 -3.82
CA GLY A 349 18.81 -19.36 -4.99
C GLY A 349 19.04 -20.85 -4.74
N ILE A 350 18.51 -21.42 -3.64
CA ILE A 350 18.61 -22.87 -3.38
C ILE A 350 17.68 -23.67 -4.29
N ASP A 351 16.47 -23.16 -4.56
CA ASP A 351 15.45 -23.81 -5.38
C ASP A 351 14.46 -22.78 -5.97
N ASP A 352 13.46 -23.27 -6.69
CA ASP A 352 12.42 -22.44 -7.35
C ASP A 352 11.51 -21.71 -6.35
N ALA A 353 11.43 -22.16 -5.08
CA ALA A 353 10.66 -21.47 -4.05
C ALA A 353 11.37 -20.22 -3.52
N TYR A 354 12.71 -20.19 -3.65
CA TYR A 354 13.59 -19.07 -3.28
C TYR A 354 14.43 -18.62 -4.49
N PRO A 355 13.79 -18.08 -5.54
CA PRO A 355 14.44 -17.88 -6.82
C PRO A 355 15.56 -16.84 -6.76
N LYS A 356 16.65 -17.09 -7.50
CA LYS A 356 17.78 -16.18 -7.59
C LYS A 356 17.44 -14.97 -8.47
N LEU A 357 17.74 -13.75 -8.01
CA LEU A 357 17.67 -12.55 -8.84
C LEU A 357 18.75 -12.56 -9.92
N GLY A 358 18.47 -11.92 -11.06
CA GLY A 358 19.44 -11.75 -12.13
C GLY A 358 20.67 -10.96 -11.66
N SER A 359 21.81 -11.20 -12.33
CA SER A 359 23.08 -10.60 -11.92
C SER A 359 23.11 -9.08 -12.10
N ASN A 360 22.41 -8.54 -13.10
CA ASN A 360 22.37 -7.09 -13.33
C ASN A 360 21.59 -6.40 -12.21
N THR A 361 20.52 -7.02 -11.75
CA THR A 361 19.69 -6.57 -10.61
C THR A 361 20.53 -6.43 -9.34
N VAL A 362 21.24 -7.49 -8.95
CA VAL A 362 22.09 -7.47 -7.74
C VAL A 362 23.27 -6.51 -7.90
N ALA A 363 23.86 -6.43 -9.09
CA ALA A 363 24.96 -5.48 -9.36
C ALA A 363 24.49 -4.02 -9.27
N ALA A 364 23.31 -3.70 -9.80
CA ALA A 364 22.72 -2.36 -9.71
C ALA A 364 22.44 -1.96 -8.25
N ALA A 365 21.89 -2.86 -7.43
CA ALA A 365 21.67 -2.60 -6.00
C ALA A 365 22.99 -2.33 -5.25
N ARG A 366 24.04 -3.10 -5.53
CA ARG A 366 25.39 -2.86 -4.95
C ARG A 366 26.01 -1.55 -5.41
N ARG A 367 25.80 -1.16 -6.67
CA ARG A 367 26.25 0.14 -7.20
C ARG A 367 25.54 1.30 -6.51
N LEU A 368 24.24 1.19 -6.27
CA LEU A 368 23.47 2.16 -5.48
C LEU A 368 23.99 2.26 -4.05
N ALA A 369 24.26 1.12 -3.39
CA ALA A 369 24.87 1.08 -2.06
C ALA A 369 26.27 1.73 -2.02
N ALA A 370 27.01 1.69 -3.13
CA ALA A 370 28.32 2.36 -3.27
C ALA A 370 28.21 3.85 -3.64
N GLY A 371 27.00 4.42 -3.69
CA GLY A 371 26.75 5.82 -4.04
C GLY A 371 26.87 6.10 -5.54
N CYS A 372 26.59 5.12 -6.40
CA CYS A 372 26.62 5.25 -7.85
C CYS A 372 27.98 5.67 -8.43
N LYS A 373 29.05 5.15 -7.82
CA LYS A 373 30.44 5.35 -8.23
C LYS A 373 30.96 4.22 -9.11
#